data_AF-A0A843W096-F1
#
_entry.id   AF-A0A843W096-F1
#
_cell.length_a   1.000
_cell.length_b   1.000
_cell.length_c   1.000
_cell.angle_alpha   90.00
_cell.angle_beta   90.00
_cell.angle_gamma   90.00
#
_symmetry.space_group_name_H-M   'P 1'
#
loop_
_entity.id
_entity.type
_entity.pdbx_description
1 polymer ?
#
loop_
_entity_poly.entity_id
_entity_poly.type
_entity_poly.pdbx_seq_one_letter_code
_entity_poly.pdbx_strand_id
1 'polypeptide(L)'
;MLFEDESKNRMMETKELFDWVLKQPCFEKTSFMLFLNKFDIFEEKVLKVPLNVCEWFKDYRPMSTGKQEVEHAYEFVKKKFEELYFQSTSPDRVDRVFKVYRTTALDQKLVKKTFKLVWADLAPLLQFKNMAITNVADGIISFLTHPTITTAEGRLMCCTFMAVLWEIWCSRNMARFQGRDMSAKHIINRSMLSVRAICTTAHFQKISQPWLAALCQSNSRNEIPNVILPKAVRWITPPRGRLKLNVDGAFNMMSDEAGGGGILRDHKGNMCCAFVMSYHDLKSSLEAEAVALRDGLSMCCIKGFKEVMVEIDSLNLLHIVTNQLQCPWELSLILQGIATLIKRVKAEISHVPWEGNKVADCLAGFALSCVHLTTWDSWADLPNTGRDPYRLDKVGCPSIEP
;
A
#
# COMPACT_ATOMS: atom_id res chain seq x y z
N MET A 1 -7.54 7.99 -24.62
CA MET A 1 -8.90 7.67 -24.13
C MET A 1 -9.56 6.82 -25.18
N LEU A 2 -10.04 5.61 -24.83
CA LEU A 2 -11.00 4.90 -25.68
C LEU A 2 -12.34 5.64 -25.53
N PHE A 3 -12.91 6.10 -26.65
CA PHE A 3 -14.22 6.76 -26.67
C PHE A 3 -15.32 5.69 -26.59
N GLU A 4 -16.34 5.91 -25.77
CA GLU A 4 -17.50 5.02 -25.63
C GLU A 4 -18.47 5.24 -26.81
N ASP A 5 -18.88 4.19 -27.52
CA ASP A 5 -19.91 4.27 -28.56
C ASP A 5 -21.30 4.04 -27.93
N GLU A 6 -22.17 5.05 -28.01
CA GLU A 6 -23.51 4.98 -27.43
C GLU A 6 -24.47 4.03 -28.18
N SER A 7 -24.11 3.62 -29.40
CA SER A 7 -24.92 2.72 -30.22
C SER A 7 -24.68 1.23 -29.94
N LYS A 8 -23.64 0.88 -29.18
CA LYS A 8 -23.22 -0.50 -28.92
C LYS A 8 -23.44 -0.92 -27.47
N ASN A 9 -23.76 -2.20 -27.25
CA ASN A 9 -23.89 -2.74 -25.90
C ASN A 9 -22.51 -2.76 -25.21
N ARG A 10 -22.35 -1.97 -24.15
CA ARG A 10 -21.08 -1.83 -23.40
C ARG A 10 -20.47 -3.14 -22.91
N MET A 11 -21.30 -4.14 -22.61
CA MET A 11 -20.81 -5.45 -22.20
C MET A 11 -20.17 -6.22 -23.37
N MET A 12 -20.72 -6.06 -24.58
CA MET A 12 -20.14 -6.62 -25.80
C MET A 12 -18.82 -5.94 -26.16
N GLU A 13 -18.73 -4.61 -26.02
CA GLU A 13 -17.46 -3.89 -26.18
C GLU A 13 -16.40 -4.36 -25.18
N THR A 14 -16.80 -4.53 -23.90
CA THR A 14 -15.90 -5.03 -22.86
C THR A 14 -15.41 -6.44 -23.18
N LYS A 15 -16.29 -7.31 -23.67
CA LYS A 15 -15.95 -8.66 -24.13
C LYS A 15 -14.94 -8.63 -25.27
N GLU A 16 -15.20 -7.84 -26.32
CA GLU A 16 -14.33 -7.72 -27.50
C GLU A 16 -12.95 -7.16 -27.11
N LEU A 17 -12.92 -6.13 -26.28
CA LEU A 17 -11.68 -5.54 -25.77
C LEU A 17 -10.88 -6.56 -24.96
N PHE A 18 -11.55 -7.29 -24.05
CA PHE A 18 -10.89 -8.30 -23.23
C PHE A 18 -10.31 -9.43 -24.08
N ASP A 19 -11.07 -9.96 -25.04
CA ASP A 19 -10.59 -10.96 -26.00
C ASP A 19 -9.38 -10.46 -26.81
N TRP A 20 -9.43 -9.21 -27.27
CA TRP A 20 -8.33 -8.58 -28.00
C TRP A 20 -7.07 -8.46 -27.13
N VAL A 21 -7.20 -8.05 -25.86
CA VAL A 21 -6.08 -7.93 -24.92
C VAL A 21 -5.43 -9.30 -24.68
N LEU A 22 -6.22 -10.36 -24.49
CA LEU A 22 -5.71 -11.71 -24.25
C LEU A 22 -4.86 -12.25 -25.42
N LYS A 23 -5.14 -11.78 -26.65
CA LYS A 23 -4.45 -12.18 -27.88
C LYS A 23 -3.17 -11.37 -28.15
N GLN A 24 -2.86 -10.32 -27.38
CA GLN A 24 -1.67 -9.51 -27.64
C GLN A 24 -0.38 -10.28 -27.27
N PRO A 25 0.65 -10.28 -28.14
CA PRO A 25 1.92 -10.98 -27.88
C PRO A 25 2.62 -10.51 -26.60
N CYS A 26 2.51 -9.23 -26.23
CA CYS A 26 3.14 -8.69 -25.03
C CYS A 26 2.55 -9.21 -23.71
N PHE A 27 1.36 -9.84 -23.74
CA PHE A 27 0.73 -10.47 -22.58
C PHE A 27 0.77 -12.00 -22.62
N GLU A 28 1.61 -12.58 -23.49
CA GLU A 28 1.68 -14.03 -23.71
C GLU A 28 1.95 -14.81 -22.42
N LYS A 29 2.81 -14.29 -21.53
CA LYS A 29 3.18 -14.89 -20.22
C LYS A 29 2.56 -14.17 -19.01
N THR A 30 1.59 -13.29 -19.22
CA THR A 30 1.05 -12.42 -18.16
C THR A 30 -0.18 -13.04 -17.51
N SER A 31 -0.20 -13.10 -16.18
CA SER A 31 -1.40 -13.42 -15.39
C SER A 31 -2.40 -12.26 -15.43
N PHE A 32 -3.69 -12.57 -15.46
CA PHE A 32 -4.74 -11.58 -15.64
C PHE A 32 -5.61 -11.47 -14.39
N MET A 33 -5.86 -10.23 -13.98
CA MET A 33 -6.81 -9.91 -12.92
C MET A 33 -7.95 -9.09 -13.51
N LEU A 34 -9.15 -9.65 -13.53
CA LEU A 34 -10.34 -8.96 -14.04
C LEU A 34 -11.15 -8.39 -12.88
N PHE A 35 -11.30 -7.07 -12.86
CA PHE A 35 -12.15 -6.39 -11.89
C PHE A 35 -13.52 -6.10 -12.51
N LEU A 36 -14.54 -6.83 -12.07
CA LEU A 36 -15.93 -6.52 -12.36
C LEU A 36 -16.36 -5.36 -11.44
N ASN A 37 -15.99 -4.15 -11.87
CA ASN A 37 -16.26 -2.91 -11.16
C ASN A 37 -17.72 -2.46 -11.36
N LYS A 38 -18.24 -1.60 -10.48
CA LYS A 38 -19.65 -1.12 -10.46
C LYS A 38 -20.67 -2.20 -10.05
N PHE A 39 -20.29 -3.15 -9.20
CA PHE A 39 -21.21 -4.19 -8.71
C PHE A 39 -22.48 -3.61 -8.06
N ASP A 40 -22.38 -2.46 -7.40
CA ASP A 40 -23.49 -1.68 -6.86
C ASP A 40 -24.52 -1.29 -7.93
N ILE A 41 -24.08 -0.80 -9.09
CA ILE A 41 -24.97 -0.48 -10.21
C ILE A 41 -25.52 -1.76 -10.86
N PHE A 42 -24.73 -2.82 -10.88
CA PHE A 42 -25.15 -4.12 -11.40
C PHE A 42 -26.30 -4.72 -10.57
N GLU A 43 -26.20 -4.68 -9.24
CA GLU A 43 -27.23 -5.15 -8.29
C GLU A 43 -28.59 -4.48 -8.55
N GLU A 44 -28.60 -3.16 -8.80
CA GLU A 44 -29.84 -2.45 -9.11
C GLU A 44 -30.41 -2.74 -10.50
N LYS A 45 -29.54 -2.94 -11.50
CA LYS A 45 -29.94 -3.07 -12.90
C LYS A 45 -30.40 -4.47 -13.27
N VAL A 46 -29.76 -5.49 -12.71
CA VAL A 46 -30.07 -6.88 -13.06
C VAL A 46 -31.50 -7.28 -12.70
N LEU A 47 -32.07 -6.64 -11.65
CA LEU A 47 -33.46 -6.82 -11.24
C LEU A 47 -34.47 -6.09 -12.15
N LYS A 48 -34.02 -5.14 -12.98
CA LYS A 48 -34.87 -4.31 -13.86
C LYS A 48 -34.78 -4.73 -15.31
N VAL A 49 -33.59 -5.12 -15.76
CA VAL A 49 -33.30 -5.53 -17.14
C VAL A 49 -32.65 -6.91 -17.09
N PRO A 50 -33.32 -7.95 -17.63
CA PRO A 50 -32.78 -9.30 -17.65
C PRO A 50 -31.41 -9.38 -18.36
N LEU A 51 -30.50 -10.17 -17.79
CA LEU A 51 -29.16 -10.38 -18.35
C LEU A 51 -29.17 -10.92 -19.80
N ASN A 52 -30.16 -11.74 -20.14
CA ASN A 52 -30.29 -12.37 -21.47
C ASN A 52 -30.62 -11.38 -22.61
N VAL A 53 -30.89 -10.12 -22.29
CA VAL A 53 -30.95 -9.02 -23.27
C VAL A 53 -29.56 -8.76 -23.88
N CYS A 54 -28.49 -9.01 -23.13
CA CYS A 54 -27.14 -8.98 -23.68
C CYS A 54 -26.93 -10.20 -24.58
N GLU A 55 -26.48 -9.96 -25.81
CA GLU A 55 -26.29 -11.02 -26.82
C GLU A 55 -25.36 -12.15 -26.35
N TRP A 56 -24.36 -11.82 -25.53
CA TRP A 56 -23.42 -12.79 -24.98
C TRP A 56 -23.99 -13.65 -23.85
N PHE A 57 -25.09 -13.23 -23.24
CA PHE A 57 -25.71 -13.87 -22.07
C PHE A 57 -27.09 -14.45 -22.38
N LYS A 58 -27.43 -14.69 -23.65
CA LYS A 58 -28.74 -15.21 -24.07
C LYS A 58 -29.14 -16.53 -23.39
N ASP A 59 -28.15 -17.32 -22.98
CA ASP A 59 -28.31 -18.59 -22.28
C ASP A 59 -28.49 -18.45 -20.76
N TYR A 60 -28.43 -17.24 -20.22
CA TYR A 60 -28.71 -16.98 -18.81
C TYR A 60 -30.18 -17.30 -18.48
N ARG A 61 -30.38 -18.14 -17.46
CA ARG A 61 -31.70 -18.45 -16.89
C ARG A 61 -31.68 -18.14 -15.40
N PRO A 62 -32.47 -17.19 -14.90
CA PRO A 62 -32.52 -16.90 -13.47
C PRO A 62 -33.12 -18.10 -12.71
N MET A 63 -32.43 -18.56 -11.66
CA MET A 63 -32.85 -19.69 -10.81
C MET A 63 -33.56 -19.26 -9.53
N SER A 64 -33.59 -17.96 -9.23
CA SER A 64 -34.11 -17.37 -7.99
C SER A 64 -34.49 -15.91 -8.24
N THR A 65 -35.25 -15.30 -7.32
CA THR A 65 -35.66 -13.89 -7.40
C THR A 65 -34.95 -13.02 -6.35
N GLY A 66 -34.84 -11.71 -6.61
CA GLY A 66 -34.30 -10.76 -5.64
C GLY A 66 -32.79 -10.92 -5.42
N LYS A 67 -32.31 -10.84 -4.16
CA LYS A 67 -30.86 -10.87 -3.87
C LYS A 67 -30.15 -12.13 -4.36
N GLN A 68 -30.82 -13.28 -4.34
CA GLN A 68 -30.24 -14.53 -4.84
C GLN A 68 -30.05 -14.51 -6.36
N GLU A 69 -30.93 -13.80 -7.09
CA GLU A 69 -30.78 -13.58 -8.52
C GLU A 69 -29.51 -12.78 -8.85
N VAL A 70 -29.21 -11.75 -8.06
CA VAL A 70 -28.02 -10.89 -8.23
C VAL A 70 -26.74 -11.70 -8.09
N GLU A 71 -26.66 -12.57 -7.07
CA GLU A 71 -25.50 -13.43 -6.84
C GLU A 71 -25.35 -14.46 -7.96
N HIS A 72 -26.44 -15.10 -8.36
CA HIS A 72 -26.44 -16.05 -9.46
C HIS A 72 -26.03 -15.40 -10.79
N ALA A 73 -26.57 -14.21 -11.06
CA ALA A 73 -26.22 -13.37 -12.20
C ALA A 73 -24.74 -13.01 -12.23
N TYR A 74 -24.17 -12.63 -11.09
CA TYR A 74 -22.75 -12.34 -10.98
C TYR A 74 -21.90 -13.56 -11.28
N GLU A 75 -22.21 -14.71 -10.68
CA GLU A 75 -21.42 -15.93 -10.86
C GLU A 75 -21.49 -16.41 -12.32
N PHE A 76 -22.64 -16.22 -12.97
CA PHE A 76 -22.78 -16.46 -14.40
C PHE A 76 -21.89 -15.54 -15.24
N VAL A 77 -21.91 -14.22 -15.00
CA VAL A 77 -21.06 -13.27 -15.74
C VAL A 77 -19.58 -13.58 -15.52
N LYS A 78 -19.18 -13.86 -14.27
CA LYS A 78 -17.83 -14.29 -13.92
C LYS A 78 -17.42 -15.53 -14.73
N LYS A 79 -18.26 -16.56 -14.73
CA LYS A 79 -18.02 -17.79 -15.48
C LYS A 79 -17.87 -17.53 -16.99
N LYS A 80 -18.66 -16.64 -17.58
CA LYS A 80 -18.52 -16.27 -19.00
C LYS A 80 -17.15 -15.65 -19.32
N PHE A 81 -16.61 -14.82 -18.44
CA PHE A 81 -15.26 -14.27 -18.61
C PHE A 81 -14.16 -15.31 -18.40
N GLU A 82 -14.35 -16.26 -17.47
CA GLU A 82 -13.44 -17.40 -17.30
C GLU A 82 -13.43 -18.28 -18.56
N GLU A 83 -14.60 -18.62 -19.09
CA GLU A 83 -14.73 -19.38 -20.35
C GLU A 83 -14.04 -18.66 -21.51
N LEU A 84 -14.26 -17.35 -21.66
CA LEU A 84 -13.61 -16.55 -22.70
C LEU A 84 -12.08 -16.53 -22.54
N TYR A 85 -11.60 -16.42 -21.29
CA TYR A 85 -10.16 -16.48 -21.00
C TYR A 85 -9.53 -17.79 -21.46
N PHE A 86 -10.16 -18.93 -21.12
CA PHE A 86 -9.64 -20.25 -21.47
C PHE A 86 -9.79 -20.56 -22.97
N GLN A 87 -10.82 -20.06 -23.63
CA GLN A 87 -11.00 -20.22 -25.09
C GLN A 87 -9.96 -19.43 -25.88
N SER A 88 -9.59 -18.23 -25.41
CA SER A 88 -8.68 -17.33 -26.11
C SER A 88 -7.20 -17.55 -25.75
N THR A 89 -6.87 -18.53 -24.91
CA THR A 89 -5.50 -18.86 -24.48
C THR A 89 -5.11 -20.27 -24.94
N SER A 90 -3.90 -20.44 -25.51
CA SER A 90 -3.42 -21.76 -26.00
C SER A 90 -3.26 -22.78 -24.86
N PRO A 91 -3.56 -24.09 -25.08
CA PRO A 91 -3.42 -25.15 -24.07
C PRO A 91 -2.01 -25.28 -23.46
N ASP A 92 -0.97 -24.85 -24.15
CA ASP A 92 0.43 -24.96 -23.71
C ASP A 92 0.83 -23.87 -22.68
N ARG A 93 -0.12 -23.02 -22.24
CA ARG A 93 0.11 -21.83 -21.40
C ARG A 93 -0.46 -21.98 -19.98
N VAL A 94 -0.20 -23.14 -19.37
CA VAL A 94 -0.85 -23.64 -18.13
C VAL A 94 -0.47 -22.87 -16.85
N ASP A 95 0.59 -22.06 -16.87
CA ASP A 95 1.10 -21.35 -15.67
C ASP A 95 0.49 -19.97 -15.41
N ARG A 96 -0.51 -19.55 -16.20
CA ARG A 96 -1.12 -18.23 -16.04
C ARG A 96 -2.29 -18.26 -15.06
N VAL A 97 -2.27 -17.33 -14.10
CA VAL A 97 -3.37 -17.15 -13.15
C VAL A 97 -4.40 -16.19 -13.75
N PHE A 98 -5.67 -16.60 -13.82
CA PHE A 98 -6.80 -15.71 -14.07
C PHE A 98 -7.68 -15.64 -12.83
N LYS A 99 -7.84 -14.45 -12.26
CA LYS A 99 -8.72 -14.22 -11.12
C LYS A 99 -9.69 -13.09 -11.43
N VAL A 100 -10.96 -13.33 -11.13
CA VAL A 100 -12.03 -12.34 -11.26
C VAL A 100 -12.39 -11.84 -9.87
N TYR A 101 -12.36 -10.52 -9.68
CA TYR A 101 -12.71 -9.86 -8.44
C TYR A 101 -13.96 -9.01 -8.61
N ARG A 102 -14.87 -9.08 -7.63
CA ARG A 102 -16.02 -8.20 -7.50
C ARG A 102 -15.57 -6.88 -6.88
N THR A 103 -15.80 -5.76 -7.56
CA THR A 103 -15.55 -4.43 -6.99
C THR A 103 -16.74 -3.50 -7.19
N THR A 104 -16.97 -2.64 -6.20
CA THR A 104 -18.06 -1.66 -6.22
C THR A 104 -17.52 -0.31 -6.66
N ALA A 105 -18.24 0.42 -7.50
CA ALA A 105 -17.90 1.80 -7.86
C ALA A 105 -18.68 2.78 -7.00
N LEU A 106 -18.52 2.68 -5.67
CA LEU A 106 -19.38 3.43 -4.76
C LEU A 106 -19.00 4.92 -4.69
N ASP A 107 -19.99 5.68 -5.15
CA ASP A 107 -20.27 7.11 -5.10
C ASP A 107 -19.12 8.08 -5.39
N GLN A 108 -18.71 8.12 -6.66
CA GLN A 108 -17.92 9.23 -7.18
C GLN A 108 -18.55 10.60 -6.86
N LYS A 109 -19.88 10.71 -6.72
CA LYS A 109 -20.54 11.99 -6.40
C LYS A 109 -20.34 12.35 -4.93
N LEU A 110 -20.45 11.41 -3.99
CA LEU A 110 -20.14 11.65 -2.57
C LEU A 110 -18.66 11.98 -2.37
N VAL A 111 -17.74 11.22 -2.97
CA VAL A 111 -16.30 11.54 -2.91
C VAL A 111 -16.02 12.91 -3.52
N LYS A 112 -16.59 13.22 -4.71
CA LYS A 112 -16.46 14.55 -5.33
C LYS A 112 -17.09 15.65 -4.47
N LYS A 113 -18.25 15.42 -3.85
CA LYS A 113 -18.97 16.38 -3.01
C LYS A 113 -18.19 16.66 -1.73
N THR A 114 -17.75 15.61 -1.02
CA THR A 114 -16.94 15.72 0.19
C THR A 114 -15.60 16.36 -0.11
N PHE A 115 -14.94 15.96 -1.19
CA PHE A 115 -13.70 16.61 -1.64
C PHE A 115 -13.91 18.10 -1.93
N LYS A 116 -14.97 18.47 -2.65
CA LYS A 116 -15.30 19.89 -2.90
C LYS A 116 -15.56 20.68 -1.62
N LEU A 117 -16.30 20.11 -0.67
CA LEU A 117 -16.57 20.75 0.63
C LEU A 117 -15.28 20.95 1.44
N VAL A 118 -14.49 19.88 1.59
CA VAL A 118 -13.20 19.94 2.29
C VAL A 118 -12.25 20.93 1.60
N TRP A 119 -12.19 20.92 0.27
CA TRP A 119 -11.32 21.81 -0.49
C TRP A 119 -11.75 23.28 -0.41
N ALA A 120 -13.05 23.57 -0.43
CA ALA A 120 -13.56 24.94 -0.29
C ALA A 120 -13.15 25.59 1.03
N ASP A 121 -13.11 24.81 2.12
CA ASP A 121 -12.66 25.29 3.43
C ASP A 121 -11.13 25.36 3.52
N LEU A 122 -10.41 24.42 2.90
CA LEU A 122 -8.94 24.34 2.98
C LEU A 122 -8.20 25.29 2.04
N ALA A 123 -8.72 25.54 0.84
CA ALA A 123 -8.02 26.34 -0.17
C ALA A 123 -7.73 27.79 0.29
N PRO A 124 -8.66 28.50 0.96
CA PRO A 124 -8.37 29.82 1.52
C PRO A 124 -7.35 29.77 2.66
N LEU A 125 -7.41 28.73 3.50
CA LEU A 125 -6.50 28.56 4.65
C LEU A 125 -5.06 28.34 4.19
N LEU A 126 -4.86 27.54 3.14
CA LEU A 126 -3.55 27.15 2.64
C LEU A 126 -3.00 28.12 1.58
N GLN A 127 -3.64 29.29 1.41
CA GLN A 127 -3.29 30.33 0.44
C GLN A 127 -3.19 29.86 -1.02
N PHE A 128 -3.91 28.78 -1.40
CA PHE A 128 -3.94 28.24 -2.77
C PHE A 128 -4.80 29.06 -3.73
N LYS A 129 -4.66 30.39 -3.74
CA LYS A 129 -5.59 31.30 -4.42
C LYS A 129 -5.74 31.07 -5.93
N ASN A 130 -4.90 30.26 -6.58
CA ASN A 130 -4.87 30.08 -8.03
C ASN A 130 -4.88 28.61 -8.53
N MET A 131 -5.13 27.61 -7.68
CA MET A 131 -5.19 26.20 -8.13
C MET A 131 -6.63 25.78 -8.39
N ALA A 132 -7.00 25.64 -9.67
CA ALA A 132 -8.32 25.17 -10.11
C ALA A 132 -8.43 23.64 -9.98
N ILE A 133 -8.55 23.15 -8.74
CA ILE A 133 -8.65 21.71 -8.45
C ILE A 133 -10.13 21.30 -8.46
N THR A 134 -10.57 20.60 -9.51
CA THR A 134 -11.97 20.18 -9.65
C THR A 134 -12.24 18.74 -9.20
N ASN A 135 -11.17 17.93 -9.11
CA ASN A 135 -11.20 16.53 -8.69
C ASN A 135 -9.82 16.10 -8.14
N VAL A 136 -9.73 14.88 -7.60
CA VAL A 136 -8.50 14.34 -6.99
C VAL A 136 -7.33 14.28 -7.98
N ALA A 137 -7.57 13.89 -9.23
CA ALA A 137 -6.52 13.79 -10.25
C ALA A 137 -5.97 15.17 -10.65
N ASP A 138 -6.85 16.16 -10.86
CA ASP A 138 -6.44 17.55 -11.09
C ASP A 138 -5.62 18.08 -9.92
N GLY A 139 -6.00 17.72 -8.69
CA GLY A 139 -5.27 18.05 -7.47
C GLY A 139 -3.86 17.48 -7.52
N ILE A 140 -3.72 16.16 -7.67
CA ILE A 140 -2.42 15.49 -7.75
C ILE A 140 -1.54 16.13 -8.83
N ILE A 141 -2.07 16.34 -10.04
CA ILE A 141 -1.32 16.96 -11.14
C ILE A 141 -0.90 18.38 -10.76
N SER A 142 -1.85 19.24 -10.35
CA SER A 142 -1.57 20.64 -10.04
C SER A 142 -0.52 20.79 -8.94
N PHE A 143 -0.55 19.91 -7.93
CA PHE A 143 0.43 19.89 -6.85
C PHE A 143 1.80 19.39 -7.31
N LEU A 144 1.85 18.27 -8.03
CA LEU A 144 3.09 17.69 -8.52
C LEU A 144 3.79 18.55 -9.57
N THR A 145 3.05 19.35 -10.32
CA THR A 145 3.59 20.26 -11.34
C THR A 145 3.78 21.70 -10.83
N HIS A 146 3.47 21.99 -9.56
CA HIS A 146 3.59 23.36 -9.05
C HIS A 146 5.07 23.78 -9.00
N PRO A 147 5.45 24.98 -9.50
CA PRO A 147 6.84 25.42 -9.55
C PRO A 147 7.57 25.42 -8.20
N THR A 148 6.82 25.55 -7.10
CA THR A 148 7.36 25.56 -5.74
C THR A 148 7.53 24.18 -5.12
N ILE A 149 7.22 23.07 -5.80
CA ILE A 149 7.35 21.72 -5.22
C ILE A 149 8.79 21.39 -4.77
N THR A 150 9.79 22.06 -5.35
CA THR A 150 11.20 21.95 -4.95
C THR A 150 11.54 22.77 -3.70
N THR A 151 10.68 23.68 -3.27
CA THR A 151 10.84 24.43 -2.01
C THR A 151 10.29 23.64 -0.83
N ALA A 152 10.76 23.96 0.38
CA ALA A 152 10.26 23.30 1.59
C ALA A 152 8.76 23.59 1.81
N GLU A 153 8.31 24.78 1.46
CA GLU A 153 6.90 25.21 1.53
C GLU A 153 6.03 24.43 0.54
N GLY A 154 6.44 24.30 -0.72
CA GLY A 154 5.68 23.52 -1.71
C GLY A 154 5.63 22.03 -1.37
N ARG A 155 6.68 21.47 -0.79
CA ARG A 155 6.64 20.10 -0.24
C ARG A 155 5.65 19.96 0.91
N LEU A 156 5.59 20.92 1.83
CA LEU A 156 4.63 20.91 2.94
C LEU A 156 3.19 21.02 2.43
N MET A 157 2.95 21.84 1.40
CA MET A 157 1.66 21.94 0.71
C MET A 157 1.24 20.59 0.10
N CYS A 158 2.17 19.89 -0.57
CA CYS A 158 1.92 18.55 -1.10
C CYS A 158 1.61 17.54 0.02
N CYS A 159 2.37 17.54 1.11
CA CYS A 159 2.11 16.68 2.27
C CYS A 159 0.73 16.95 2.88
N THR A 160 0.32 18.21 2.93
CA THR A 160 -1.01 18.63 3.41
C THR A 160 -2.11 18.08 2.51
N PHE A 161 -1.96 18.21 1.20
CA PHE A 161 -2.91 17.65 0.24
C PHE A 161 -3.02 16.12 0.36
N MET A 162 -1.88 15.42 0.49
CA MET A 162 -1.85 13.97 0.67
C MET A 162 -2.50 13.54 2.00
N ALA A 163 -2.28 14.26 3.09
CA ALA A 163 -2.94 14.03 4.37
C ALA A 163 -4.47 14.15 4.25
N VAL A 164 -4.95 15.13 3.48
CA VAL A 164 -6.39 15.31 3.21
C VAL A 164 -6.96 14.14 2.40
N LEU A 165 -6.27 13.70 1.35
CA LEU A 165 -6.69 12.55 0.56
C LEU A 165 -6.76 11.27 1.40
N TRP A 166 -5.77 11.06 2.27
CA TRP A 166 -5.74 9.95 3.22
C TRP A 166 -6.94 9.98 4.17
N GLU A 167 -7.25 11.13 4.79
CA GLU A 167 -8.38 11.24 5.71
C GLU A 167 -9.74 11.11 5.02
N ILE A 168 -9.87 11.57 3.77
CA ILE A 168 -11.05 11.29 2.94
C ILE A 168 -11.19 9.78 2.72
N TRP A 169 -10.10 9.08 2.41
CA TRP A 169 -10.10 7.63 2.21
C TRP A 169 -10.46 6.88 3.52
N CYS A 170 -9.86 7.25 4.64
CA CYS A 170 -10.16 6.70 5.96
C CYS A 170 -11.63 6.91 6.35
N SER A 171 -12.12 8.16 6.25
CA SER A 171 -13.52 8.49 6.56
C SER A 171 -14.49 7.73 5.67
N ARG A 172 -14.18 7.55 4.38
CA ARG A 172 -14.98 6.74 3.45
C ARG A 172 -15.00 5.27 3.87
N ASN A 173 -13.86 4.71 4.29
CA ASN A 173 -13.81 3.31 4.72
C ASN A 173 -14.56 3.10 6.04
N MET A 174 -14.45 4.02 7.00
CA MET A 174 -15.25 3.96 8.22
C MET A 174 -16.75 4.05 7.91
N ALA A 175 -17.14 4.91 6.97
CA ALA A 175 -18.54 5.00 6.57
C ALA A 175 -19.07 3.69 5.99
N ARG A 176 -18.25 3.03 5.15
CA ARG A 176 -18.60 1.76 4.52
C ARG A 176 -18.65 0.59 5.51
N PHE A 177 -17.63 0.43 6.33
CA PHE A 177 -17.46 -0.79 7.14
C PHE A 177 -18.00 -0.66 8.57
N GLN A 178 -18.21 0.56 9.05
CA GLN A 178 -18.65 0.84 10.41
C GLN A 178 -19.94 1.68 10.46
N GLY A 179 -20.56 1.97 9.30
CA GLY A 179 -21.84 2.68 9.22
C GLY A 179 -21.80 4.13 9.73
N ARG A 180 -20.63 4.77 9.75
CA ARG A 180 -20.47 6.16 10.20
C ARG A 180 -20.71 7.16 9.06
N ASP A 181 -21.10 8.39 9.37
CA ASP A 181 -21.20 9.43 8.34
C ASP A 181 -19.83 10.07 8.02
N MET A 182 -19.64 10.46 6.75
CA MET A 182 -18.49 11.27 6.35
C MET A 182 -18.70 12.74 6.75
N SER A 183 -17.90 13.23 7.69
CA SER A 183 -17.96 14.62 8.16
C SER A 183 -16.76 15.42 7.63
N ALA A 184 -17.02 16.45 6.81
CA ALA A 184 -15.98 17.34 6.29
C ALA A 184 -15.18 18.01 7.41
N LYS A 185 -15.86 18.45 8.48
CA LYS A 185 -15.22 19.02 9.67
C LYS A 185 -14.26 18.03 10.34
N HIS A 186 -14.66 16.76 10.47
CA HIS A 186 -13.81 15.73 11.05
C HIS A 186 -12.57 15.46 10.17
N ILE A 187 -12.77 15.34 8.86
CA ILE A 187 -11.70 15.14 7.87
C ILE A 187 -10.69 16.28 7.94
N ILE A 188 -11.15 17.54 7.95
CA ILE A 188 -10.27 18.71 8.08
C ILE A 188 -9.48 18.65 9.39
N ASN A 189 -10.15 18.43 10.52
CA ASN A 189 -9.48 18.38 11.82
C ASN A 189 -8.41 17.29 11.88
N ARG A 190 -8.72 16.07 11.44
CA ARG A 190 -7.76 14.95 11.38
C ARG A 190 -6.60 15.25 10.44
N SER A 191 -6.88 15.79 9.25
CA SER A 191 -5.85 16.17 8.27
C SER A 191 -4.86 17.16 8.89
N MET A 192 -5.35 18.10 9.69
CA MET A 192 -4.51 19.10 10.34
C MET A 192 -3.66 18.56 11.49
N LEU A 193 -4.13 17.52 12.18
CA LEU A 193 -3.31 16.81 13.16
C LEU A 193 -2.12 16.11 12.45
N SER A 194 -2.37 15.47 11.31
CA SER A 194 -1.34 14.85 10.48
C SER A 194 -0.32 15.87 9.96
N VAL A 195 -0.78 17.03 9.47
CA VAL A 195 0.09 18.13 9.03
C VAL A 195 0.93 18.68 10.20
N ARG A 196 0.32 18.87 11.37
CA ARG A 196 1.04 19.31 12.56
C ARG A 196 2.15 18.33 12.93
N ALA A 197 1.88 17.03 12.90
CA ALA A 197 2.88 16.01 13.14
C ALA A 197 4.05 16.12 12.14
N ILE A 198 3.78 16.27 10.85
CA ILE A 198 4.81 16.49 9.81
C ILE A 198 5.64 17.74 10.10
N CYS A 199 5.02 18.85 10.50
CA CYS A 199 5.71 20.11 10.80
C CYS A 199 6.66 20.01 12.01
N THR A 200 6.45 19.08 12.93
CA THR A 200 7.37 18.87 14.06
C THR A 200 8.70 18.23 13.65
N THR A 201 8.84 17.76 12.41
CA THR A 201 10.07 17.13 11.93
C THR A 201 11.12 18.16 11.51
N ALA A 202 12.40 17.83 11.70
CA ALA A 202 13.53 18.73 11.45
C ALA A 202 13.54 19.34 10.02
N HIS A 203 12.98 18.62 9.05
CA HIS A 203 12.85 19.07 7.65
C HIS A 203 11.90 20.26 7.47
N PHE A 204 10.85 20.33 8.30
CA PHE A 204 9.79 21.34 8.20
C PHE A 204 9.75 22.30 9.41
N GLN A 205 10.51 22.04 10.47
CA GLN A 205 10.57 22.86 11.69
C GLN A 205 10.87 24.34 11.47
N LYS A 206 11.60 24.69 10.39
CA LYS A 206 11.96 26.08 10.06
C LYS A 206 10.90 26.81 9.23
N ILE A 207 9.85 26.13 8.81
CA ILE A 207 8.78 26.70 8.01
C ILE A 207 7.81 27.41 8.95
N SER A 208 7.89 28.75 9.00
CA SER A 208 6.91 29.58 9.67
C SER A 208 5.78 29.88 8.70
N GLN A 209 4.60 29.31 8.94
CA GLN A 209 3.43 29.52 8.08
C GLN A 209 2.27 30.09 8.90
N PRO A 210 1.76 31.28 8.55
CA PRO A 210 0.66 31.93 9.28
C PRO A 210 -0.60 31.04 9.40
N TRP A 211 -0.87 30.22 8.40
CA TRP A 211 -1.99 29.29 8.39
C TRP A 211 -1.83 28.15 9.39
N LEU A 212 -0.59 27.70 9.65
CA LEU A 212 -0.29 26.69 10.67
C LEU A 212 -0.67 27.20 12.07
N ALA A 213 -0.38 28.49 12.33
CA ALA A 213 -0.72 29.16 13.58
C ALA A 213 -2.24 29.40 13.72
N ALA A 214 -2.91 29.80 12.64
CA ALA A 214 -4.36 30.01 12.61
C ALA A 214 -5.14 28.69 12.87
N LEU A 215 -4.66 27.57 12.32
CA LEU A 215 -5.28 26.26 12.52
C LEU A 215 -5.11 25.73 13.95
N CYS A 216 -3.93 25.92 14.57
CA CYS A 216 -3.70 25.54 15.96
C CYS A 216 -4.65 26.26 16.93
N GLN A 217 -5.11 27.46 16.59
CA GLN A 217 -6.05 28.25 17.39
C GLN A 217 -7.52 27.83 17.20
N SER A 218 -7.85 27.16 16.09
CA SER A 218 -9.24 26.77 15.76
C SER A 218 -9.75 25.51 16.47
N ASN A 219 -8.84 24.68 17.02
CA ASN A 219 -9.17 23.37 17.60
C ASN A 219 -9.31 23.35 19.14
N SER A 220 -9.23 24.50 19.83
CA SER A 220 -9.25 24.55 21.30
C SER A 220 -10.62 24.46 21.97
N ARG A 221 -11.72 24.18 21.24
CA ARG A 221 -13.08 24.23 21.82
C ARG A 221 -13.91 22.96 21.80
N ASN A 222 -13.42 21.84 21.27
CA ASN A 222 -14.09 20.54 21.39
C ASN A 222 -13.06 19.42 21.24
N GLU A 223 -12.22 19.23 22.27
CA GLU A 223 -11.41 18.02 22.36
C GLU A 223 -12.36 16.83 22.60
N ILE A 224 -12.50 15.99 21.58
CA ILE A 224 -13.14 14.68 21.74
C ILE A 224 -12.18 13.85 22.60
N PRO A 225 -12.58 13.35 23.78
CA PRO A 225 -11.74 12.45 24.57
C PRO A 225 -11.45 11.19 23.75
N ASN A 226 -10.19 10.72 23.73
CA ASN A 226 -9.68 9.54 23.02
C ASN A 226 -9.39 9.66 21.51
N VAL A 227 -9.08 10.86 20.98
CA VAL A 227 -8.51 10.96 19.63
C VAL A 227 -7.06 10.45 19.64
N ILE A 228 -6.81 9.30 19.00
CA ILE A 228 -5.45 8.86 18.68
C ILE A 228 -4.84 9.90 17.75
N LEU A 229 -3.76 10.54 18.19
CA LEU A 229 -3.07 11.56 17.41
C LEU A 229 -2.13 10.90 16.41
N PRO A 230 -2.15 11.31 15.13
CA PRO A 230 -1.19 10.84 14.15
C PRO A 230 0.24 11.14 14.61
N LYS A 231 1.14 10.17 14.43
CA LYS A 231 2.55 10.31 14.79
C LYS A 231 3.41 10.36 13.54
N ALA A 232 4.29 11.36 13.47
CA ALA A 232 5.31 11.38 12.44
C ALA A 232 6.44 10.42 12.85
N VAL A 233 6.53 9.30 12.16
CA VAL A 233 7.57 8.28 12.36
C VAL A 233 8.67 8.51 11.36
N ARG A 234 9.92 8.56 11.84
CA ARG A 234 11.11 8.63 11.00
C ARG A 234 12.03 7.49 11.36
N TRP A 235 12.70 6.92 10.36
CA TRP A 235 13.82 6.04 10.65
C TRP A 235 14.95 6.83 11.32
N ILE A 236 15.54 6.27 12.37
CA ILE A 236 16.60 6.92 13.15
C ILE A 236 17.92 6.21 12.89
N THR A 237 18.93 6.97 12.47
CA THR A 237 20.29 6.46 12.25
C THR A 237 20.89 5.87 13.53
N PRO A 238 21.70 4.80 13.44
CA PRO A 238 22.36 4.25 14.62
C PRO A 238 23.44 5.19 15.18
N PRO A 239 23.86 5.00 16.44
CA PRO A 239 24.97 5.74 17.03
C PRO A 239 26.27 5.62 16.21
N ARG A 240 27.17 6.58 16.37
CA ARG A 240 28.46 6.59 15.66
C ARG A 240 29.23 5.29 15.89
N GLY A 241 29.71 4.69 14.80
CA GLY A 241 30.46 3.42 14.84
C GLY A 241 29.59 2.16 14.91
N ARG A 242 28.25 2.29 15.00
CA ARG A 242 27.31 1.17 14.97
C ARG A 242 26.71 0.99 13.57
N LEU A 243 26.26 -0.24 13.31
CA LEU A 243 25.51 -0.64 12.13
C LEU A 243 24.08 -0.97 12.53
N LYS A 244 23.11 -0.70 11.65
CA LYS A 244 21.71 -1.02 11.86
C LYS A 244 21.13 -1.76 10.66
N LEU A 245 20.63 -2.96 10.91
CA LEU A 245 19.94 -3.83 9.96
C LEU A 245 18.44 -3.68 10.15
N ASN A 246 17.74 -3.31 9.09
CA ASN A 246 16.28 -3.39 9.02
C ASN A 246 15.91 -4.61 8.18
N VAL A 247 14.97 -5.43 8.65
CA VAL A 247 14.46 -6.60 7.93
C VAL A 247 12.94 -6.61 7.99
N ASP A 248 12.33 -7.23 6.99
CA ASP A 248 10.89 -7.49 6.92
C ASP A 248 10.63 -8.73 6.04
N GLY A 249 9.51 -9.41 6.29
CA GLY A 249 9.01 -10.55 5.55
C GLY A 249 7.62 -10.31 4.94
N ALA A 250 7.48 -10.55 3.64
CA ALA A 250 6.22 -10.49 2.93
C ALA A 250 5.65 -11.90 2.71
N PHE A 251 4.35 -12.07 2.93
CA PHE A 251 3.63 -13.30 2.64
C PHE A 251 2.29 -13.01 1.97
N ASN A 252 2.05 -13.62 0.81
CA ASN A 252 0.81 -13.52 0.09
C ASN A 252 -0.02 -14.79 0.28
N MET A 253 -0.97 -14.72 1.22
CA MET A 253 -1.90 -15.83 1.52
C MET A 253 -2.67 -16.36 0.29
N MET A 254 -2.84 -15.56 -0.77
CA MET A 254 -3.64 -15.93 -1.95
C MET A 254 -2.84 -16.64 -3.05
N SER A 255 -1.51 -16.51 -3.05
CA SER A 255 -0.61 -17.16 -4.00
C SER A 255 0.38 -18.12 -3.34
N ASP A 256 0.43 -18.17 -2.00
CA ASP A 256 1.44 -18.89 -1.21
C ASP A 256 2.88 -18.43 -1.52
N GLU A 257 3.02 -17.21 -2.08
CA GLU A 257 4.32 -16.59 -2.33
C GLU A 257 4.81 -15.91 -1.05
N ALA A 258 6.10 -16.10 -0.78
CA ALA A 258 6.75 -15.52 0.38
C ALA A 258 8.07 -14.90 -0.03
N GLY A 259 8.52 -13.90 0.71
CA GLY A 259 9.78 -13.23 0.45
C GLY A 259 10.27 -12.43 1.64
N GLY A 260 11.56 -12.15 1.67
CA GLY A 260 12.22 -11.38 2.71
C GLY A 260 13.12 -10.33 2.11
N GLY A 261 13.23 -9.20 2.80
CA GLY A 261 14.08 -8.10 2.39
C GLY A 261 14.77 -7.47 3.58
N GLY A 262 15.92 -6.84 3.33
CA GLY A 262 16.57 -6.08 4.37
C GLY A 262 17.69 -5.19 3.87
N ILE A 263 18.04 -4.22 4.71
CA ILE A 263 19.07 -3.22 4.44
C ILE A 263 19.91 -2.96 5.70
N LEU A 264 21.22 -3.05 5.54
CA LEU A 264 22.19 -2.69 6.57
C LEU A 264 22.74 -1.28 6.30
N ARG A 265 22.72 -0.42 7.32
CA ARG A 265 23.12 0.98 7.21
C ARG A 265 24.10 1.38 8.31
N ASP A 266 25.00 2.31 7.98
CA ASP A 266 25.93 2.91 8.93
C ASP A 266 25.29 4.07 9.73
N HIS A 267 26.07 4.63 10.68
CA HIS A 267 25.67 5.80 11.48
C HIS A 267 25.38 7.09 10.69
N LYS A 268 25.80 7.17 9.42
CA LYS A 268 25.44 8.28 8.51
C LYS A 268 24.20 7.93 7.68
N GLY A 269 23.60 6.77 7.91
CA GLY A 269 22.48 6.22 7.14
C GLY A 269 22.89 5.73 5.75
N ASN A 270 24.18 5.61 5.45
CA ASN A 270 24.62 5.07 4.17
C ASN A 270 24.41 3.56 4.15
N MET A 271 23.90 3.06 3.03
CA MET A 271 23.78 1.62 2.81
C MET A 271 25.16 0.98 2.80
N CYS A 272 25.34 -0.05 3.64
CA CYS A 272 26.49 -0.95 3.61
C CYS A 272 26.21 -2.15 2.69
N CYS A 273 25.02 -2.73 2.81
CA CYS A 273 24.51 -3.75 1.91
C CYS A 273 22.99 -3.91 2.05
N ALA A 274 22.34 -4.55 1.09
CA ALA A 274 20.93 -4.91 1.11
C ALA A 274 20.72 -6.29 0.49
N PHE A 275 19.60 -6.92 0.79
CA PHE A 275 19.22 -8.20 0.19
C PHE A 275 17.71 -8.29 -0.06
N VAL A 276 17.35 -9.15 -1.01
CA VAL A 276 16.03 -9.74 -1.16
C VAL A 276 16.16 -11.23 -1.41
N MET A 277 15.19 -11.99 -0.93
CA MET A 277 15.14 -13.44 -1.14
C MET A 277 13.69 -13.89 -1.26
N SER A 278 13.37 -14.62 -2.32
CA SER A 278 12.11 -15.34 -2.44
C SER A 278 12.15 -16.60 -1.58
N TYR A 279 11.02 -16.91 -0.97
CA TYR A 279 10.82 -18.09 -0.13
C TYR A 279 9.70 -18.94 -0.69
N HIS A 280 9.82 -20.25 -0.46
CA HIS A 280 8.83 -21.24 -0.84
C HIS A 280 8.39 -22.01 0.40
N ASP A 281 7.18 -22.57 0.34
CA ASP A 281 6.62 -23.45 1.37
C ASP A 281 6.44 -22.83 2.77
N LEU A 282 6.51 -21.50 2.90
CA LEU A 282 6.15 -20.82 4.13
C LEU A 282 4.63 -20.75 4.28
N LYS A 283 4.14 -20.77 5.51
CA LYS A 283 2.71 -20.87 5.83
C LYS A 283 2.13 -19.62 6.48
N SER A 284 2.97 -18.64 6.81
CA SER A 284 2.51 -17.42 7.46
C SER A 284 3.43 -16.23 7.23
N SER A 285 2.89 -15.02 7.45
CA SER A 285 3.67 -13.79 7.52
C SER A 285 4.72 -13.86 8.65
N LEU A 286 4.39 -14.46 9.81
CA LEU A 286 5.35 -14.63 10.90
C LEU A 286 6.54 -15.52 10.52
N GLU A 287 6.32 -16.55 9.70
CA GLU A 287 7.40 -17.36 9.13
C GLU A 287 8.26 -16.55 8.17
N ALA A 288 7.67 -15.80 7.24
CA ALA A 288 8.43 -14.96 6.31
C ALA A 288 9.32 -13.96 7.05
N GLU A 289 8.80 -13.34 8.11
CA GLU A 289 9.49 -12.41 8.99
C GLU A 289 10.68 -13.07 9.71
N ALA A 290 10.47 -14.26 10.28
CA ALA A 290 11.53 -15.00 10.96
C ALA A 290 12.65 -15.41 9.98
N VAL A 291 12.27 -15.88 8.78
CA VAL A 291 13.20 -16.27 7.74
C VAL A 291 13.99 -15.06 7.21
N ALA A 292 13.34 -13.91 7.02
CA ALA A 292 14.00 -12.66 6.64
C ALA A 292 15.03 -12.20 7.71
N LEU A 293 14.67 -12.29 9.00
CA LEU A 293 15.60 -12.03 10.10
C LEU A 293 16.81 -12.97 10.08
N ARG A 294 16.59 -14.27 9.88
CA ARG A 294 17.67 -15.26 9.75
C ARG A 294 18.61 -14.89 8.62
N ASP A 295 18.08 -14.55 7.44
CA ASP A 295 18.89 -14.29 6.26
C ASP A 295 19.64 -12.95 6.36
N GLY A 296 19.03 -11.92 6.95
CA GLY A 296 19.71 -10.66 7.25
C GLY A 296 20.87 -10.83 8.24
N LEU A 297 20.68 -11.61 9.30
CA LEU A 297 21.75 -11.95 10.25
C LEU A 297 22.84 -12.83 9.61
N SER A 298 22.46 -13.76 8.73
CA SER A 298 23.38 -14.60 7.96
C SER A 298 24.24 -13.76 7.01
N MET A 299 23.63 -12.82 6.28
CA MET A 299 24.34 -11.86 5.44
C MET A 299 25.35 -11.06 6.27
N CYS A 300 24.97 -10.58 7.47
CA CYS A 300 25.90 -9.91 8.38
C CYS A 300 27.08 -10.81 8.78
N CYS A 301 26.84 -12.10 9.07
CA CYS A 301 27.90 -13.06 9.35
C CYS A 301 28.86 -13.24 8.16
N ILE A 302 28.32 -13.47 6.96
CA ILE A 302 29.09 -13.75 5.74
C ILE A 302 29.96 -12.55 5.37
N LYS A 303 29.42 -11.33 5.50
CA LYS A 303 30.15 -10.08 5.23
C LYS A 303 31.07 -9.64 6.38
N GLY A 304 31.15 -10.42 7.46
CA GLY A 304 32.06 -10.16 8.58
C GLY A 304 31.62 -9.02 9.51
N PHE A 305 30.37 -8.55 9.43
CA PHE A 305 29.85 -7.51 10.32
C PHE A 305 29.63 -8.04 11.73
N LYS A 306 29.90 -7.18 12.73
CA LYS A 306 29.77 -7.44 14.16
C LYS A 306 29.06 -6.27 14.84
N GLU A 307 28.43 -6.53 15.97
CA GLU A 307 27.75 -5.54 16.83
C GLU A 307 26.64 -4.77 16.09
N VAL A 308 25.74 -5.54 15.50
CA VAL A 308 24.67 -5.04 14.62
C VAL A 308 23.40 -4.77 15.43
N MET A 309 22.87 -3.55 15.36
CA MET A 309 21.50 -3.28 15.82
C MET A 309 20.52 -3.81 14.78
N VAL A 310 19.46 -4.49 15.19
CA VAL A 310 18.45 -5.02 14.28
C VAL A 310 17.10 -4.41 14.63
N GLU A 311 16.38 -3.98 13.60
CA GLU A 311 15.03 -3.45 13.68
C GLU A 311 14.09 -4.31 12.84
N ILE A 312 13.00 -4.74 13.47
CA ILE A 312 11.88 -5.49 12.87
C ILE A 312 10.57 -4.79 13.24
N ASP A 313 9.54 -4.90 12.42
CA ASP A 313 8.20 -4.33 12.67
C ASP A 313 7.19 -5.36 13.18
N SER A 314 7.54 -6.65 13.19
CA SER A 314 6.76 -7.68 13.88
C SER A 314 7.02 -7.71 15.38
N LEU A 315 6.12 -7.10 16.17
CA LEU A 315 6.11 -7.24 17.65
C LEU A 315 6.02 -8.70 18.10
N ASN A 316 5.25 -9.53 17.38
CA ASN A 316 5.13 -10.96 17.69
C ASN A 316 6.49 -11.65 17.57
N LEU A 317 7.20 -11.41 16.46
CA LEU A 317 8.54 -11.97 16.27
C LEU A 317 9.50 -11.45 17.34
N LEU A 318 9.48 -10.14 17.66
CA LEU A 318 10.32 -9.58 18.72
C LEU A 318 10.12 -10.30 20.05
N HIS A 319 8.87 -10.45 20.48
CA HIS A 319 8.55 -11.11 21.74
C HIS A 319 8.96 -12.59 21.72
N ILE A 320 8.85 -13.27 20.58
CA ILE A 320 9.30 -14.66 20.43
C ILE A 320 10.83 -14.76 20.55
N VAL A 321 11.60 -13.95 19.81
CA VAL A 321 13.08 -14.01 19.82
C VAL A 321 13.69 -13.52 21.13
N THR A 322 12.94 -12.72 21.90
CA THR A 322 13.33 -12.25 23.25
C THR A 322 12.79 -13.14 24.38
N ASN A 323 12.19 -14.29 24.04
CA ASN A 323 11.59 -15.24 24.99
C ASN A 323 10.47 -14.66 25.88
N GLN A 324 9.78 -13.63 25.41
CA GLN A 324 8.59 -13.06 26.06
C GLN A 324 7.30 -13.76 25.62
N LEU A 325 7.28 -14.38 24.44
CA LEU A 325 6.20 -15.23 23.96
C LEU A 325 6.71 -16.64 23.65
N GLN A 326 5.82 -17.62 23.82
CA GLN A 326 6.11 -19.01 23.44
C GLN A 326 6.27 -19.13 21.93
N CYS A 327 7.30 -19.86 21.51
CA CYS A 327 7.57 -20.15 20.11
C CYS A 327 6.60 -21.22 19.58
N PRO A 328 5.90 -20.98 18.46
CA PRO A 328 5.24 -22.03 17.70
C PRO A 328 6.24 -23.12 17.27
N TRP A 329 5.87 -24.40 17.33
CA TRP A 329 6.80 -25.50 17.07
C TRP A 329 7.35 -25.47 15.63
N GLU A 330 6.56 -24.96 14.69
CA GLU A 330 6.90 -24.75 13.28
C GLU A 330 8.12 -23.83 13.10
N LEU A 331 8.29 -22.86 14.00
CA LEU A 331 9.38 -21.89 13.98
C LEU A 331 10.62 -22.33 14.76
N SER A 332 10.54 -23.42 15.52
CA SER A 332 11.57 -23.81 16.49
C SER A 332 12.97 -23.94 15.89
N LEU A 333 13.11 -24.61 14.75
CA LEU A 333 14.40 -24.77 14.05
C LEU A 333 14.93 -23.44 13.51
N ILE A 334 14.05 -22.61 12.94
CA ILE A 334 14.41 -21.28 12.42
C ILE A 334 14.92 -20.41 13.58
N LEU A 335 14.23 -20.41 14.72
CA LEU A 335 14.63 -19.66 15.90
C LEU A 335 15.95 -20.13 16.51
N GLN A 336 16.23 -21.43 16.51
CA GLN A 336 17.54 -21.93 16.95
C GLN A 336 18.68 -21.40 16.07
N GLY A 337 18.46 -21.35 14.76
CA GLY A 337 19.37 -20.71 13.81
C GLY A 337 19.55 -19.22 14.09
N ILE A 338 18.44 -18.48 14.26
CA ILE A 338 18.45 -17.05 14.60
C ILE A 338 19.20 -16.81 15.91
N ALA A 339 18.92 -17.56 16.98
CA ALA A 339 19.60 -17.42 18.27
C ALA A 339 21.12 -17.63 18.16
N THR A 340 21.55 -18.56 17.30
CA THR A 340 22.96 -18.78 17.00
C THR A 340 23.56 -17.57 16.26
N LEU A 341 22.88 -17.06 15.24
CA LEU A 341 23.34 -15.93 14.45
C LEU A 341 23.40 -14.63 15.29
N ILE A 342 22.40 -14.38 16.13
CA ILE A 342 22.38 -13.26 17.09
C ILE A 342 23.67 -13.24 17.91
N LYS A 343 24.10 -14.37 18.44
CA LYS A 343 25.35 -14.48 19.20
C LYS A 343 26.58 -14.20 18.33
N ARG A 344 26.61 -14.68 17.08
CA ARG A 344 27.77 -14.53 16.17
C ARG A 344 28.02 -13.10 15.72
N VAL A 345 26.96 -12.30 15.56
CA VAL A 345 27.06 -10.88 15.20
C VAL A 345 26.84 -9.95 16.39
N LYS A 346 26.64 -10.48 17.60
CA LYS A 346 26.27 -9.70 18.80
C LYS A 346 25.09 -8.76 18.50
N ALA A 347 24.00 -9.32 17.95
CA ALA A 347 22.86 -8.53 17.53
C ALA A 347 22.04 -8.00 18.72
N GLU A 348 21.61 -6.75 18.63
CA GLU A 348 20.65 -6.13 19.54
C GLU A 348 19.34 -5.89 18.78
N ILE A 349 18.31 -6.68 19.04
CA ILE A 349 17.03 -6.63 18.30
C ILE A 349 16.05 -5.70 19.01
N SER A 350 15.40 -4.84 18.26
CA SER A 350 14.37 -3.90 18.72
C SER A 350 13.23 -3.81 17.72
N HIS A 351 12.08 -3.32 18.18
CA HIS A 351 10.93 -3.06 17.31
C HIS A 351 11.00 -1.65 16.71
N VAL A 352 10.64 -1.52 15.44
CA VAL A 352 10.37 -0.25 14.76
C VAL A 352 8.94 -0.31 14.18
N PRO A 353 8.11 0.75 14.27
CA PRO A 353 6.84 0.75 13.55
C PRO A 353 7.06 0.56 12.04
N TRP A 354 6.13 -0.10 11.35
CA TRP A 354 6.24 -0.33 9.90
C TRP A 354 6.41 0.98 9.10
N GLU A 355 5.89 2.11 9.60
CA GLU A 355 6.13 3.46 9.05
C GLU A 355 7.62 3.84 8.99
N GLY A 356 8.42 3.32 9.93
CA GLY A 356 9.87 3.49 10.02
C GLY A 356 10.69 2.36 9.40
N ASN A 357 10.04 1.30 8.87
CA ASN A 357 10.70 0.13 8.28
C ASN A 357 10.57 0.05 6.74
N LYS A 358 10.12 1.14 6.10
CA LYS A 358 9.70 1.17 4.68
C LYS A 358 10.65 0.56 3.67
N VAL A 359 11.95 0.72 3.87
CA VAL A 359 12.93 0.15 2.93
C VAL A 359 12.90 -1.37 2.97
N ALA A 360 12.87 -1.96 4.17
CA ALA A 360 12.82 -3.42 4.32
C ALA A 360 11.48 -3.96 3.79
N ASP A 361 10.36 -3.32 4.11
CA ASP A 361 9.01 -3.64 3.61
C ASP A 361 8.92 -3.63 2.08
N CYS A 362 9.41 -2.56 1.43
CA CYS A 362 9.42 -2.49 -0.03
C CYS A 362 10.33 -3.56 -0.66
N LEU A 363 11.45 -3.91 0.00
CA LEU A 363 12.34 -4.97 -0.47
C LEU A 363 11.71 -6.36 -0.29
N ALA A 364 11.05 -6.62 0.84
CA ALA A 364 10.33 -7.86 1.11
C ALA A 364 9.19 -8.07 0.10
N GLY A 365 8.40 -7.04 -0.16
CA GLY A 365 7.36 -7.06 -1.20
C GLY A 365 7.93 -7.27 -2.62
N PHE A 366 9.07 -6.64 -2.94
CA PHE A 366 9.77 -6.87 -4.21
C PHE A 366 10.26 -8.32 -4.35
N ALA A 367 10.66 -8.95 -3.23
CA ALA A 367 11.16 -10.32 -3.21
C ALA A 367 10.12 -11.36 -3.67
N LEU A 368 8.81 -11.06 -3.57
CA LEU A 368 7.74 -11.92 -4.11
C LEU A 368 7.82 -12.13 -5.62
N SER A 369 8.44 -11.17 -6.34
CA SER A 369 8.64 -11.24 -7.79
C SER A 369 10.04 -11.72 -8.20
N CYS A 370 10.90 -12.03 -7.20
CA CYS A 370 12.26 -12.49 -7.42
C CYS A 370 12.31 -14.03 -7.46
N VAL A 371 13.35 -14.57 -8.10
CA VAL A 371 13.55 -16.03 -8.20
C VAL A 371 14.68 -16.52 -7.30
N HIS A 372 15.65 -15.65 -7.00
CA HIS A 372 16.86 -16.00 -6.27
C HIS A 372 17.25 -14.90 -5.27
N LEU A 373 18.07 -15.29 -4.28
CA LEU A 373 18.76 -14.34 -3.40
C LEU A 373 19.53 -13.31 -4.24
N THR A 374 19.21 -12.05 -4.05
CA THR A 374 19.92 -10.94 -4.68
C THR A 374 20.44 -10.02 -3.58
N THR A 375 21.71 -9.63 -3.68
CA THR A 375 22.35 -8.72 -2.73
C THR A 375 22.96 -7.54 -3.44
N TRP A 376 22.91 -6.37 -2.82
CA TRP A 376 23.52 -5.15 -3.32
C TRP A 376 24.48 -4.57 -2.28
N ASP A 377 25.67 -4.16 -2.72
CA ASP A 377 26.68 -3.49 -1.88
C ASP A 377 26.75 -1.98 -2.14
N SER A 378 26.09 -1.50 -3.20
CA SER A 378 26.03 -0.09 -3.57
C SER A 378 24.58 0.35 -3.74
N TRP A 379 24.25 1.52 -3.18
CA TRP A 379 22.90 2.09 -3.28
C TRP A 379 22.51 2.39 -4.73
N ALA A 380 23.50 2.59 -5.62
CA ALA A 380 23.29 2.84 -7.04
C ALA A 380 22.77 1.62 -7.81
N ASP A 381 22.88 0.42 -7.22
CA ASP A 381 22.41 -0.83 -7.80
C ASP A 381 21.10 -1.31 -7.18
N LEU A 382 20.69 -0.72 -6.04
CA LEU A 382 19.45 -1.05 -5.35
C LEU A 382 18.23 -0.76 -6.23
N PRO A 383 17.23 -1.65 -6.37
CA PRO A 383 16.06 -1.42 -7.22
C PRO A 383 15.28 -0.19 -6.75
N ASN A 384 14.55 0.46 -7.67
CA ASN A 384 13.80 1.70 -7.36
C ASN A 384 12.84 1.51 -6.18
N THR A 385 12.23 0.32 -6.06
CA THR A 385 11.36 -0.07 -4.95
C THR A 385 12.01 0.12 -3.58
N GLY A 386 13.30 -0.22 -3.42
CA GLY A 386 14.05 0.05 -2.18
C GLY A 386 14.76 1.41 -2.17
N ARG A 387 15.15 1.92 -3.33
CA ARG A 387 15.93 3.17 -3.47
C ARG A 387 15.11 4.41 -3.12
N ASP A 388 13.84 4.45 -3.48
CA ASP A 388 12.97 5.58 -3.21
C ASP A 388 12.70 5.77 -1.71
N PRO A 389 12.24 4.76 -0.93
CA PRO A 389 12.12 4.90 0.52
C PRO A 389 13.48 5.14 1.20
N TYR A 390 14.58 4.57 0.67
CA TYR A 390 15.92 4.86 1.20
C TYR A 390 16.29 6.34 1.07
N ARG A 391 15.96 6.99 -0.05
CA ARG A 391 16.18 8.43 -0.23
C ARG A 391 15.35 9.26 0.75
N LEU A 392 14.11 8.85 1.01
CA LEU A 392 13.24 9.50 2.00
C LEU A 392 13.84 9.41 3.42
N ASP A 393 14.34 8.24 3.80
CA ASP A 393 15.05 8.06 5.08
C ASP A 393 16.32 8.94 5.16
N LYS A 394 17.11 9.01 4.08
CA LYS A 394 18.34 9.83 4.02
C LYS A 394 18.08 11.33 4.21
N VAL A 395 16.94 11.84 3.74
CA VAL A 395 16.56 13.25 3.94
C VAL A 395 15.74 13.46 5.23
N GLY A 396 15.50 12.40 6.00
CA GLY A 396 14.74 12.45 7.25
C GLY A 396 13.25 12.74 7.04
N CYS A 397 12.69 12.37 5.88
CA CYS A 397 11.27 12.52 5.61
C CYS A 397 10.47 11.55 6.48
N PRO A 398 9.48 12.01 7.26
CA PRO A 398 8.65 11.12 8.07
C PRO A 398 7.59 10.40 7.24
N SER A 399 7.19 9.24 7.73
CA SER A 399 5.91 8.59 7.46
C SER A 399 4.90 8.98 8.55
N ILE A 400 3.59 8.83 8.28
CA ILE A 400 2.54 9.12 9.27
C ILE A 400 1.93 7.81 9.75
N GLU A 401 2.03 7.57 11.05
CA GLU A 401 1.28 6.53 11.78
C GLU A 401 -0.12 7.10 12.11
N PRO A 402 -1.22 6.54 11.59
CA PRO A 402 -2.57 7.11 11.66
C PRO A 402 -3.23 7.22 13.05
#